data_AF-A0A1Y2JR84-F1
#
_entry.id   AF-A0A1Y2JR84-F1
#
_cell.length_a   1.000
_cell.length_b   1.000
_cell.length_c   1.000
_cell.angle_alpha   90.00
_cell.angle_beta   90.00
_cell.angle_gamma   90.00
#
_symmetry.space_group_name_H-M   'P 1'
#
loop_
_entity.id
_entity.type
_entity.pdbx_description
1 polymer ?
#
loop_
_entity_poly.entity_id
_entity_poly.type
_entity_poly.pdbx_seq_one_letter_code
_entity_poly.pdbx_strand_id
1 'polypeptide(L)'
;MWGDNGKSALDGSAGHAVAYSGKGTDVLIGGKGDILAGGKGPDQFVFRPESGANTILDFDVKNDHLQFDDSIFNSVKSILDHTTNTALLLPLERRPHSLLLRSERGA
;
A
#
# COMPACT_ATOMS: atom_id res chain seq x y z
N MET A 1 17.70 -1.52 3.62
CA MET A 1 17.26 -2.53 4.61
C MET A 1 16.83 -3.77 3.85
N TRP A 2 17.13 -4.97 4.36
CA TRP A 2 16.73 -6.25 3.73
C TRP A 2 15.92 -7.09 4.72
N GLY A 3 14.74 -7.55 4.30
CA GLY A 3 13.94 -8.57 4.99
C GLY A 3 14.40 -9.99 4.65
N ASP A 4 13.95 -10.97 5.43
CA ASP A 4 14.30 -12.38 5.29
C ASP A 4 13.23 -13.17 4.48
N ASN A 5 13.37 -14.49 4.34
CA ASN A 5 12.42 -15.35 3.60
C ASN A 5 11.10 -15.60 4.37
N GLY A 6 10.73 -14.73 5.31
CA GLY A 6 9.56 -14.82 6.15
C GLY A 6 8.82 -13.49 6.21
N LYS A 7 7.67 -13.47 6.90
CA LYS A 7 6.86 -12.26 7.07
C LYS A 7 7.68 -11.18 7.77
N SER A 8 7.99 -10.11 7.05
CA SER A 8 8.80 -8.99 7.50
C SER A 8 7.94 -7.75 7.71
N ALA A 9 8.23 -6.98 8.77
CA ALA A 9 7.77 -5.61 8.92
C ALA A 9 8.97 -4.67 8.79
N LEU A 10 9.08 -3.97 7.67
CA LEU A 10 10.16 -3.02 7.41
C LEU A 10 9.65 -1.59 7.59
N ASP A 11 10.32 -0.83 8.45
CA ASP A 11 10.02 0.58 8.69
C ASP A 11 11.11 1.45 8.05
N GLY A 12 10.74 2.15 6.97
CA GLY A 12 11.58 3.07 6.23
C GLY A 12 11.59 4.50 6.79
N SER A 13 11.04 4.76 7.99
CA SER A 13 10.84 6.10 8.58
C SER A 13 12.03 7.08 8.54
N ALA A 14 13.27 6.61 8.36
CA ALA A 14 14.43 7.45 8.09
C ALA A 14 14.33 8.25 6.77
N GLY A 15 13.53 7.77 5.81
CA GLY A 15 13.37 8.36 4.49
C GLY A 15 14.60 8.16 3.58
N HIS A 16 14.41 8.41 2.28
CA HIS A 16 15.41 8.25 1.22
C HIS A 16 16.18 6.92 1.28
N ALA A 17 15.52 5.86 1.73
CA ALA A 17 16.08 4.54 1.87
C ALA A 17 15.64 3.61 0.72
N VAL A 18 16.44 2.56 0.50
CA VAL A 18 16.02 1.41 -0.29
C VAL A 18 15.61 0.30 0.67
N ALA A 19 14.35 -0.11 0.61
CA ALA A 19 13.79 -1.19 1.42
C ALA A 19 13.36 -2.36 0.53
N TYR A 20 13.86 -3.57 0.83
CA TYR A 20 13.50 -4.79 0.12
C TYR A 20 13.15 -5.89 1.13
N SER A 21 11.93 -6.41 1.14
CA SER A 21 11.50 -7.38 2.16
C SER A 21 11.73 -8.84 1.80
N GLY A 22 11.77 -9.20 0.51
CA GLY A 22 12.32 -10.50 0.10
C GLY A 22 11.27 -11.48 -0.38
N LYS A 23 11.02 -12.55 0.37
CA LYS A 23 9.96 -13.52 0.01
C LYS A 23 9.05 -13.67 1.19
N GLY A 24 7.75 -13.57 0.99
CA GLY A 24 6.82 -13.73 2.09
C GLY A 24 5.55 -12.93 1.88
N THR A 25 4.84 -12.73 2.97
CA THR A 25 3.76 -11.75 3.05
C THR A 25 4.30 -10.65 3.94
N ASP A 26 4.75 -9.56 3.32
CA ASP A 26 5.49 -8.53 4.02
C ASP A 26 4.68 -7.25 4.17
N VAL A 27 5.00 -6.47 5.21
CA VAL A 27 4.45 -5.14 5.44
C VAL A 27 5.59 -4.13 5.38
N LEU A 28 5.55 -3.23 4.40
CA LEU A 28 6.55 -2.21 4.18
C LEU A 28 5.95 -0.84 4.49
N ILE A 29 6.43 -0.19 5.55
CA ILE A 29 6.02 1.16 5.92
C ILE A 29 7.03 2.12 5.28
N GLY A 30 6.60 2.86 4.26
CA GLY A 30 7.46 3.82 3.56
C GLY A 30 7.72 5.08 4.38
N GLY A 31 8.97 5.50 4.45
CA GLY A 31 9.37 6.83 4.90
C GLY A 31 9.53 7.81 3.73
N LYS A 32 9.77 9.09 4.07
CA LYS A 32 9.85 10.17 3.08
C LYS A 32 10.93 9.91 2.02
N GLY A 33 10.51 9.72 0.77
CA GLY A 33 11.45 9.59 -0.35
C GLY A 33 11.95 8.18 -0.61
N ASP A 34 11.34 7.15 -0.03
CA ASP A 34 11.87 5.79 -0.13
C ASP A 34 11.61 5.12 -1.48
N ILE A 35 12.49 4.18 -1.79
CA ILE A 35 12.34 3.21 -2.86
C ILE A 35 12.05 1.85 -2.22
N LEU A 36 10.85 1.35 -2.42
CA LEU A 36 10.31 0.14 -1.78
C LEU A 36 10.23 -1.00 -2.79
N ALA A 37 10.51 -2.22 -2.33
CA ALA A 37 10.31 -3.44 -3.10
C ALA A 37 9.88 -4.59 -2.17
N GLY A 38 8.74 -5.20 -2.47
CA GLY A 38 8.18 -6.29 -1.65
C GLY A 38 8.89 -7.63 -1.92
N GLY A 39 9.29 -7.85 -3.16
CA GLY A 39 9.85 -9.10 -3.62
C GLY A 39 8.76 -10.09 -3.99
N LYS A 40 8.83 -11.34 -3.50
CA LYS A 40 7.88 -12.38 -3.91
C LYS A 40 6.86 -12.68 -2.82
N GLY A 41 5.59 -12.57 -3.20
CA GLY A 41 4.45 -12.97 -2.39
C GLY A 41 3.47 -11.81 -2.31
N PRO A 42 2.40 -11.94 -1.51
CA PRO A 42 1.44 -10.85 -1.36
C PRO A 42 1.95 -9.85 -0.32
N ASP A 43 2.36 -8.67 -0.78
CA ASP A 43 2.96 -7.65 0.07
C ASP A 43 2.02 -6.46 0.31
N GLN A 44 2.23 -5.77 1.44
CA GLN A 44 1.43 -4.62 1.84
C GLN A 44 2.31 -3.39 2.03
N PHE A 45 2.11 -2.38 1.19
CA PHE A 45 2.81 -1.10 1.28
C PHE A 45 1.95 -0.09 2.04
N VAL A 46 2.43 0.39 3.17
CA VAL A 46 1.73 1.26 4.10
C VAL A 46 2.27 2.69 4.01
N PHE A 47 1.38 3.64 3.75
CA PHE A 47 1.67 5.06 3.71
C PHE A 47 0.94 5.80 4.83
N ARG A 48 1.69 6.66 5.53
CA ARG A 48 1.26 7.55 6.61
C ARG A 48 1.47 9.02 6.20
N PRO A 49 0.93 10.01 6.93
CA PRO A 49 1.09 11.43 6.59
C PRO A 49 2.54 11.86 6.35
N GLU A 50 3.48 11.32 7.11
CA GLU A 50 4.91 11.59 6.99
C GLU A 50 5.64 10.77 5.91
N SER A 51 4.97 9.83 5.24
CA SER A 51 5.60 8.94 4.25
C SER A 51 6.11 9.68 3.01
N GLY A 52 5.59 10.87 2.69
CA GLY A 52 6.04 11.63 1.52
C GLY A 52 5.92 10.88 0.18
N ALA A 53 6.70 11.29 -0.82
CA ALA A 53 6.70 10.66 -2.14
C ALA A 53 7.61 9.42 -2.14
N ASN A 54 7.03 8.25 -2.41
CA ASN A 54 7.75 6.97 -2.47
C ASN A 54 7.70 6.40 -3.89
N THR A 55 8.62 5.50 -4.21
CA THR A 55 8.59 4.70 -5.45
C THR A 55 8.56 3.22 -5.09
N ILE A 56 7.59 2.46 -5.62
CA ILE A 56 7.56 1.00 -5.50
C ILE A 56 8.08 0.39 -6.81
N LEU A 57 9.05 -0.53 -6.74
CA LEU A 57 9.73 -1.08 -7.91
C LEU A 57 9.09 -2.33 -8.52
N ASP A 58 8.38 -3.13 -7.72
CA ASP A 58 7.96 -4.49 -8.09
C ASP A 58 6.50 -4.81 -7.75
N PHE A 59 5.64 -3.80 -7.69
CA PHE A 59 4.22 -3.95 -7.33
C PHE A 59 3.48 -4.95 -8.24
N ASP A 60 3.03 -6.06 -7.66
CA ASP A 60 2.15 -7.05 -8.30
C ASP A 60 0.68 -6.71 -8.05
N VAL A 61 0.02 -6.20 -9.08
CA VAL A 61 -1.41 -5.83 -9.06
C VAL A 61 -2.37 -6.97 -8.65
N LYS A 62 -1.94 -8.24 -8.70
CA LYS A 62 -2.78 -9.37 -8.31
C LYS A 62 -2.65 -9.74 -6.83
N ASN A 63 -1.49 -9.49 -6.23
CA ASN A 63 -1.14 -10.02 -4.92
C ASN A 63 -0.86 -8.93 -3.89
N ASP A 64 -0.46 -7.73 -4.33
CA ASP A 64 -0.04 -6.66 -3.44
C ASP A 64 -1.16 -5.68 -3.12
N HIS A 65 -1.00 -5.03 -1.97
CA HIS A 65 -1.95 -4.06 -1.44
C HIS A 65 -1.26 -2.74 -1.09
N LEU A 66 -1.89 -1.64 -1.48
CA LEU A 66 -1.55 -0.31 -0.96
C LEU A 66 -2.51 0.03 0.18
N GLN A 67 -1.97 0.34 1.34
CA GLN A 67 -2.73 0.86 2.48
C GLN A 67 -2.33 2.30 2.74
N PHE A 68 -3.32 3.18 2.74
CA PHE A 68 -3.15 4.58 3.11
C PHE A 68 -3.83 4.80 4.45
N ASP A 69 -3.15 5.51 5.35
CA ASP A 69 -3.78 6.02 6.56
C ASP A 69 -4.93 6.98 6.20
N ASP A 70 -6.05 6.88 6.89
CA ASP A 70 -7.24 7.66 6.56
C ASP A 70 -7.05 9.16 6.81
N SER A 71 -6.13 9.53 7.72
CA SER A 71 -5.79 10.93 8.02
C SER A 71 -5.06 11.65 6.90
N ILE A 72 -4.50 10.93 5.92
CA ILE A 72 -3.90 11.51 4.71
C ILE A 72 -4.98 12.19 3.85
N PHE A 73 -6.23 11.78 3.99
CA PHE A 73 -7.33 12.32 3.23
C PHE A 73 -8.17 13.27 4.08
N ASN A 74 -8.41 14.47 3.56
CA ASN A 74 -9.30 15.46 4.19
C ASN A 74 -10.72 14.89 4.39
N SER A 75 -11.18 14.04 3.47
CA SER A 75 -12.39 13.25 3.64
C SER A 75 -12.40 12.07 2.68
N VAL A 76 -13.09 10.99 3.07
CA VAL A 76 -13.38 9.87 2.16
C VAL A 76 -14.12 10.36 0.91
N LYS A 77 -14.98 11.39 1.05
CA LYS A 77 -15.70 12.00 -0.08
C LYS A 77 -14.75 12.57 -1.15
N SER A 78 -13.65 13.22 -0.76
CA SER A 78 -12.71 13.75 -1.76
C SER A 78 -12.02 12.65 -2.55
N ILE A 79 -11.81 11.47 -1.95
CA ILE A 79 -11.29 10.29 -2.66
C ILE A 79 -12.33 9.83 -3.71
N LEU A 80 -13.60 9.68 -3.30
CA LEU A 80 -14.68 9.29 -4.20
C LEU A 80 -14.87 10.27 -5.37
N ASP A 81 -14.78 11.57 -5.09
CA ASP A 81 -14.92 12.63 -6.10
C ASP A 81 -13.74 12.63 -7.11
N HIS A 82 -12.54 12.16 -6.71
CA HIS A 82 -11.35 12.06 -7.59
C HIS A 82 -11.22 10.70 -8.28
N THR A 83 -11.87 9.64 -7.78
CA THR A 83 -12.03 8.40 -8.55
C THR A 83 -13.06 8.64 -9.65
N THR A 84 -12.60 8.99 -10.86
CA THR A 84 -13.47 9.02 -12.04
C THR A 84 -14.01 7.61 -12.27
N ASN A 85 -15.25 7.37 -11.84
CA ASN A 85 -15.94 6.12 -12.11
C ASN A 85 -16.26 6.05 -13.61
N THR A 86 -15.36 5.47 -14.37
CA THR A 86 -15.70 4.81 -15.64
C THR A 86 -15.60 3.31 -15.44
N ALA A 87 -16.72 2.71 -15.01
CA ALA A 87 -17.10 1.32 -15.24
C ALA A 87 -16.60 0.22 -14.30
N LEU A 88 -16.29 0.50 -13.03
CA LEU A 88 -16.01 -0.55 -12.05
C LEU A 88 -17.04 -0.51 -10.93
N LEU A 89 -18.05 -1.38 -11.05
CA LEU A 89 -19.07 -1.73 -10.05
C LEU A 89 -18.42 -2.40 -8.82
N LEU A 90 -17.42 -1.76 -8.22
CA LEU A 90 -16.73 -2.28 -7.05
C LEU A 90 -17.30 -1.64 -5.79
N PRO A 91 -17.93 -2.41 -4.89
CA PRO A 91 -18.38 -1.88 -3.62
C PRO A 91 -17.15 -1.49 -2.77
N LEU A 92 -17.17 -0.24 -2.29
CA LEU A 92 -16.23 0.25 -1.30
C LEU A 92 -16.69 -0.18 0.09
N GLU A 93 -15.84 -0.88 0.83
CA GLU A 93 -16.14 -1.29 2.20
C GLU A 93 -15.33 -0.44 3.18
N ARG A 94 -16.03 0.36 3.99
CA ARG A 94 -15.40 1.17 5.05
C ARG A 94 -15.18 0.30 6.28
N ARG A 95 -13.93 0.20 6.71
CA ARG A 95 -13.53 -0.40 7.99
C ARG A 95 -13.04 0.72 8.92
N PRO A 96 -12.98 0.49 10.24
CA PRO A 96 -12.27 1.42 11.12
C PRO A 96 -10.84 1.61 10.60
N HIS A 97 -10.47 2.87 10.30
CA HIS A 97 -9.16 3.31 9.81
C HIS A 97 -8.70 2.76 8.45
N SER A 98 -9.56 2.15 7.65
CA SER A 98 -9.17 1.65 6.33
C SER A 98 -10.31 1.69 5.31
N LEU A 99 -9.94 1.97 4.06
CA LEU A 99 -10.83 1.92 2.90
C LEU A 99 -10.37 0.78 2.00
N LEU A 100 -11.22 -0.24 1.83
CA LEU A 100 -10.91 -1.38 0.97
C LEU A 100 -11.62 -1.23 -0.38
N LEU A 101 -10.85 -1.30 -1.46
CA LEU A 101 -11.37 -1.55 -2.81
C LEU A 101 -11.41 -3.06 -3.04
N ARG A 102 -12.60 -3.64 -3.20
CA ARG A 102 -12.75 -5.08 -3.50
C ARG A 102 -13.25 -5.26 -4.91
N SER A 103 -12.55 -6.10 -5.68
CA SER A 103 -12.99 -6.55 -7.00
C SER A 103 -14.12 -7.59 -6.85
N GLU A 104 -15.34 -7.29 -7.31
CA GLU A 104 -16.35 -8.33 -7.51
C GLU A 104 -16.12 -8.99 -8.86
N ARG A 105 -15.23 -9.98 -8.90
CA ARG A 105 -15.36 -11.06 -9.87
C ARG A 105 -15.54 -12.36 -9.11
N GLY A 106 -16.81 -12.72 -8.94
CA GLY A 106 -17.20 -14.10 -8.71
C GLY A 106 -16.85 -14.94 -9.94
N ALA A 107 -15.97 -15.91 -9.74
CA ALA A 107 -16.05 -17.26 -10.29
C ALA A 107 -15.28 -18.17 -9.33
#